data_AF-A0A7X0GV10-F1
#
_entry.id   AF-A0A7X0GV10-F1
#
_cell.length_a   1.000
_cell.length_b   1.000
_cell.length_c   1.000
_cell.angle_alpha   90.00
_cell.angle_beta   90.00
_cell.angle_gamma   90.00
#
_symmetry.space_group_name_H-M   'P 1'
#
loop_
_entity.id
_entity.type
_entity.pdbx_description
1 polymer ?
#
loop_
_entity_poly.entity_id
_entity_poly.type
_entity_poly.pdbx_seq_one_letter_code
_entity_poly.pdbx_strand_id
1 'polypeptide(L)'
;MASAAGHGRSRRGKPRPPRDVFWAAPDSRDAWGELSPPVLEAIARCDAERLEVERSRVAPHLREKITSPAYSVADRFASWERLVRRMEPGWWSDEFYPISAYDNDLDSRDALDEVIRALPTEAREGALGQLLARLDARFRAATVPDPERSLRPWVRPTNARPEEELGEWWKRKPVRVPWAE
;
A
#
# COMPACT_ATOMS: atom_id res chain seq x y z
N MET A 1 -31.08 13.85 52.52
CA MET A 1 -30.18 12.69 52.78
C MET A 1 -30.73 11.54 51.95
N ALA A 2 -30.03 10.84 51.06
CA ALA A 2 -28.61 10.72 50.79
C ALA A 2 -28.38 10.56 49.27
N SER A 3 -27.21 11.02 48.84
CA SER A 3 -26.67 10.90 47.47
C SER A 3 -26.05 9.51 47.28
N ALA A 4 -26.26 8.89 46.11
CA ALA A 4 -25.55 7.67 45.73
C ALA A 4 -24.81 7.92 44.39
N ALA A 5 -23.50 8.06 44.50
CA ALA A 5 -22.56 8.20 43.41
C ALA A 5 -22.25 6.84 42.77
N GLY A 6 -22.60 6.66 41.49
CA GLY A 6 -22.15 5.54 40.66
C GLY A 6 -20.93 5.93 39.84
N HIS A 7 -19.74 5.55 40.31
CA HIS A 7 -18.47 5.73 39.60
C HIS A 7 -18.42 4.81 38.36
N GLY A 8 -18.68 5.36 37.17
CA GLY A 8 -18.36 4.74 35.90
C GLY A 8 -16.85 4.70 35.68
N ARG A 9 -16.19 3.60 36.07
CA ARG A 9 -14.79 3.34 35.71
C ARG A 9 -14.66 3.27 34.18
N SER A 10 -14.11 4.33 33.60
CA SER A 10 -13.64 4.36 32.22
C SER A 10 -12.58 3.28 32.01
N ARG A 11 -12.93 2.24 31.24
CA ARG A 11 -11.95 1.26 30.73
C ARG A 11 -11.10 1.97 29.69
N ARG A 12 -9.96 2.52 30.10
CA ARG A 12 -8.87 2.85 29.16
C ARG A 12 -8.45 1.54 28.48
N GLY A 13 -8.90 1.33 27.25
CA GLY A 13 -8.44 0.24 26.41
C GLY A 13 -6.93 0.29 26.31
N LYS A 14 -6.25 -0.85 26.52
CA LYS A 14 -4.81 -0.95 26.30
C LYS A 14 -4.49 -0.48 24.87
N PRO A 15 -3.36 0.24 24.64
CA PRO A 15 -2.94 0.58 23.30
C PRO A 15 -2.85 -0.71 22.48
N ARG A 16 -3.51 -0.72 21.32
CA ARG A 16 -3.38 -1.82 20.37
C ARG A 16 -1.89 -1.88 19.98
N PRO A 17 -1.24 -3.06 20.02
CA PRO A 17 0.14 -3.16 19.61
C PRO A 17 0.29 -2.62 18.18
N PRO A 18 1.42 -1.98 17.85
CA PRO A 18 1.63 -1.45 16.51
C PRO A 18 1.42 -2.58 15.49
N ARG A 19 0.64 -2.26 14.45
CA ARG A 19 0.35 -3.20 13.38
C ARG A 19 1.68 -3.57 12.71
N ASP A 20 1.96 -4.87 12.64
CA ASP A 20 3.10 -5.36 11.88
C ASP A 20 2.86 -5.06 10.39
N VAL A 21 3.61 -4.09 9.85
CA VAL A 21 3.46 -3.60 8.46
C VAL A 21 3.65 -4.75 7.47
N PHE A 22 4.57 -5.67 7.78
CA PHE A 22 4.91 -6.81 6.92
C PHE A 22 4.10 -8.08 7.27
N TRP A 23 2.95 -7.95 7.92
CA TRP A 23 2.03 -9.08 8.06
C TRP A 23 1.61 -9.58 6.67
N ALA A 24 1.73 -10.90 6.46
CA ALA A 24 1.49 -11.58 5.18
C ALA A 24 2.33 -11.02 4.01
N ALA A 25 3.46 -10.37 4.30
CA ALA A 25 4.42 -9.87 3.33
C ALA A 25 5.87 -10.23 3.74
N PRO A 26 6.21 -11.53 3.82
CA PRO A 26 7.53 -11.98 4.24
C PRO A 26 8.66 -11.50 3.33
N ASP A 27 8.47 -11.43 2.02
CA ASP A 27 9.55 -11.04 1.09
C ASP A 27 9.92 -9.57 1.30
N SER A 28 8.93 -8.74 1.62
CA SER A 28 9.11 -7.34 2.01
C SER A 28 9.82 -7.21 3.36
N ARG A 29 9.51 -8.07 4.34
CA ARG A 29 10.22 -8.10 5.63
C ARG A 29 11.69 -8.43 5.44
N ASP A 30 11.98 -9.46 4.66
CA ASP A 30 13.34 -9.94 4.43
C ASP A 30 14.16 -8.87 3.71
N ALA A 31 13.61 -8.27 2.64
CA ALA A 31 14.26 -7.16 1.96
C ALA A 31 14.50 -5.95 2.88
N TRP A 32 13.58 -5.68 3.83
CA TRP A 32 13.78 -4.61 4.81
C TRP A 32 14.92 -4.89 5.80
N GLY A 33 15.12 -6.16 6.15
CA GLY A 33 16.20 -6.61 7.03
C GLY A 33 17.60 -6.46 6.41
N GLU A 34 17.67 -6.36 5.09
CA GLU A 34 18.92 -6.23 4.32
C GLU A 34 19.29 -4.76 4.01
N LEU A 35 18.42 -3.80 4.34
CA LEU A 35 18.65 -2.40 3.97
C LEU A 35 19.79 -1.77 4.77
N SER A 36 20.67 -1.06 4.06
CA SER A 36 21.72 -0.29 4.69
C SER A 36 21.15 0.95 5.43
N PRO A 37 21.82 1.45 6.48
CA PRO A 37 21.37 2.65 7.19
C PRO A 37 21.12 3.88 6.31
N PRO A 38 21.94 4.19 5.28
CA PRO A 38 21.66 5.30 4.36
C PRO A 38 20.35 5.14 3.58
N VAL A 39 20.02 3.90 3.17
CA VAL A 39 18.75 3.60 2.48
C VAL A 39 17.57 3.78 3.43
N LEU A 40 17.68 3.29 4.67
CA LEU A 40 16.66 3.49 5.70
C LEU A 40 16.42 4.98 6.00
N GLU A 41 17.47 5.79 6.05
CA GLU A 41 17.35 7.24 6.24
C GLU A 41 16.65 7.93 5.05
N ALA A 42 17.00 7.53 3.82
CA ALA A 42 16.35 8.06 2.62
C ALA A 42 14.84 7.73 2.60
N ILE A 43 14.48 6.50 2.97
CA ILE A 43 13.08 6.08 3.12
C ILE A 43 12.37 6.92 4.18
N ALA A 44 12.99 7.10 5.36
CA ALA A 44 12.40 7.89 6.43
C ALA A 44 12.15 9.35 6.00
N ARG A 45 13.01 9.91 5.13
CA ARG A 45 12.83 11.24 4.54
C ARG A 45 11.62 11.28 3.60
N CYS A 46 11.50 10.31 2.69
CA CYS A 46 10.33 10.19 1.81
C CYS A 46 9.02 10.07 2.62
N ASP A 47 9.03 9.27 3.69
CA ASP A 47 7.87 9.09 4.57
C ASP A 47 7.53 10.37 5.35
N ALA A 48 8.54 11.14 5.77
CA ALA A 48 8.35 12.43 6.45
C ALA A 48 7.74 13.49 5.53
N GLU A 49 8.25 13.61 4.30
CA GLU A 49 7.70 14.50 3.26
C GLU A 49 6.24 14.14 2.96
N ARG A 50 5.95 12.84 2.84
CA ARG A 50 4.57 12.36 2.62
C ARG A 50 3.66 12.71 3.79
N LEU A 51 4.13 12.52 5.03
CA LEU A 51 3.39 12.84 6.24
C LEU A 51 3.08 14.34 6.33
N GLU A 52 4.00 15.21 5.91
CA GLU A 52 3.78 16.65 5.85
C GLU A 52 2.64 17.01 4.88
N VAL A 53 2.65 16.43 3.68
CA VAL A 53 1.58 16.62 2.69
C VAL A 53 0.24 16.16 3.24
N GLU A 54 0.18 15.02 3.91
CA GLU A 54 -1.06 14.50 4.50
C GLU A 54 -1.58 15.38 5.64
N ARG A 55 -0.68 15.85 6.52
CA ARG A 55 -1.02 16.81 7.59
C ARG A 55 -1.51 18.15 7.04
N SER A 56 -0.99 18.61 5.90
CA SER A 56 -1.42 19.87 5.29
C SER A 56 -2.90 19.84 4.86
N ARG A 57 -3.44 18.65 4.56
CA ARG A 57 -4.80 18.43 4.04
C ARG A 57 -5.86 18.20 5.11
N VAL A 58 -5.47 18.14 6.39
CA VAL A 58 -6.41 17.92 7.50
C VAL A 58 -6.53 19.15 8.41
N ALA A 59 -7.66 19.21 9.13
CA ALA A 59 -7.91 20.25 10.11
C ALA A 59 -6.82 20.26 11.21
N PRO A 60 -6.45 21.43 11.77
CA PRO A 60 -5.34 21.55 12.72
C PRO A 60 -5.38 20.55 13.88
N HIS A 61 -6.55 20.32 14.46
CA HIS A 61 -6.75 19.40 15.58
C HIS A 61 -6.56 17.90 15.25
N LEU A 62 -6.45 17.55 13.96
CA LEU A 62 -6.15 16.21 13.48
C LEU A 62 -4.67 16.04 13.12
N ARG A 63 -3.93 17.11 12.83
CA ARG A 63 -2.54 17.04 12.36
C ARG A 63 -1.62 16.32 13.34
N GLU A 64 -1.74 16.63 14.61
CA GLU A 64 -0.94 16.05 15.69
C GLU A 64 -1.25 14.56 15.92
N LYS A 65 -2.43 14.10 15.51
CA LYS A 65 -2.87 12.71 15.65
C LYS A 65 -2.35 11.80 14.53
N ILE A 66 -1.92 12.37 13.40
CA ILE A 66 -1.33 11.63 12.28
C ILE A 66 0.18 11.62 12.52
N THR A 67 0.71 10.51 13.02
CA THR A 67 2.13 10.38 13.39
C THR A 67 2.96 9.63 12.36
N SER A 68 2.32 9.01 11.38
CA SER A 68 2.93 8.27 10.28
C SER A 68 2.09 8.52 9.02
N PRO A 69 2.70 8.49 7.82
CA PRO A 69 1.93 8.59 6.59
C PRO A 69 0.95 7.41 6.50
N ALA A 70 -0.20 7.64 5.87
CA ALA A 70 -1.22 6.62 5.64
C ALA A 70 -0.69 5.46 4.78
N TYR A 71 0.23 5.77 3.86
CA TYR A 71 0.93 4.81 3.02
C TYR A 71 2.42 5.12 3.02
N SER A 72 3.14 4.61 4.03
CA SER A 72 4.61 4.63 4.06
C SER A 72 5.20 3.82 2.90
N VAL A 73 6.49 3.98 2.62
CA VAL A 73 7.19 3.13 1.63
C VAL A 73 7.04 1.65 2.00
N ALA A 74 7.16 1.31 3.28
CA ALA A 74 6.98 -0.05 3.79
C ALA A 74 5.56 -0.57 3.58
N ASP A 75 4.54 0.23 3.87
CA ASP A 75 3.13 -0.15 3.68
C ASP A 75 2.82 -0.43 2.21
N ARG A 76 3.41 0.33 1.30
CA ARG A 76 3.20 0.16 -0.14
C ARG A 76 3.83 -1.13 -0.64
N PHE A 77 5.07 -1.44 -0.26
CA PHE A 77 5.71 -2.71 -0.59
C PHE A 77 4.91 -3.89 -0.03
N ALA A 78 4.55 -3.82 1.25
CA ALA A 78 3.77 -4.88 1.88
C ALA A 78 2.38 -5.06 1.26
N SER A 79 1.73 -3.97 0.83
CA SER A 79 0.42 -4.05 0.16
C SER A 79 0.54 -4.65 -1.24
N TRP A 80 1.58 -4.29 -1.98
CA TRP A 80 1.86 -4.88 -3.28
C TRP A 80 2.12 -6.39 -3.19
N GLU A 81 2.97 -6.82 -2.25
CA GLU A 81 3.21 -8.23 -2.02
C GLU A 81 1.94 -8.97 -1.59
N ARG A 82 1.15 -8.40 -0.68
CA ARG A 82 -0.11 -9.01 -0.23
C ARG A 82 -1.08 -9.22 -1.39
N LEU A 83 -1.21 -8.25 -2.30
CA LEU A 83 -2.03 -8.40 -3.49
C LEU A 83 -1.49 -9.52 -4.38
N VAL A 84 -0.20 -9.48 -4.72
CA VAL A 84 0.45 -10.49 -5.59
C VAL A 84 0.25 -11.90 -5.04
N ARG A 85 0.59 -12.13 -3.76
CA ARG A 85 0.46 -13.43 -3.10
C ARG A 85 -0.97 -13.95 -3.09
N ARG A 86 -1.95 -13.05 -2.99
CA ARG A 86 -3.37 -13.43 -3.03
C ARG A 86 -3.79 -13.87 -4.44
N MET A 87 -3.23 -13.27 -5.48
CA MET A 87 -3.56 -13.62 -6.86
C MET A 87 -2.85 -14.87 -7.38
N GLU A 88 -1.68 -15.22 -6.84
CA GLU A 88 -0.87 -16.37 -7.28
C GLU A 88 -1.61 -17.72 -7.35
N PRO A 89 -2.37 -18.15 -6.34
CA PRO A 89 -3.15 -19.40 -6.44
C PRO A 89 -4.37 -19.27 -7.38
N GLY A 90 -4.67 -18.07 -7.86
CA GLY A 90 -5.94 -17.69 -8.46
C GLY A 90 -7.02 -17.50 -7.40
N TRP A 91 -7.87 -16.50 -7.60
CA TRP A 91 -9.00 -16.24 -6.71
C TRP A 91 -9.99 -17.42 -6.71
N TRP A 92 -10.48 -17.79 -5.53
CA TRP A 92 -11.56 -18.79 -5.43
C TRP A 92 -12.93 -18.19 -5.74
N SER A 93 -13.94 -19.03 -5.98
CA SER A 93 -15.29 -18.58 -6.36
C SER A 93 -16.00 -17.77 -5.29
N ASP A 94 -15.63 -17.99 -4.04
CA ASP A 94 -16.18 -17.39 -2.83
C ASP A 94 -15.27 -16.30 -2.26
N GLU A 95 -14.10 -16.09 -2.86
CA GLU A 95 -13.14 -15.08 -2.42
C GLU A 95 -13.54 -13.72 -2.96
N PHE A 96 -13.85 -12.79 -2.05
CA PHE A 96 -14.24 -11.43 -2.40
C PHE A 96 -13.09 -10.46 -2.19
N TYR A 97 -12.79 -9.67 -3.21
CA TYR A 97 -11.89 -8.53 -3.09
C TYR A 97 -12.53 -7.31 -3.75
N PRO A 98 -12.83 -6.25 -2.99
CA PRO A 98 -13.42 -5.05 -3.56
C PRO A 98 -12.55 -4.49 -4.68
N ILE A 99 -13.16 -4.10 -5.80
CA ILE A 99 -12.46 -3.38 -6.86
C ILE A 99 -11.82 -2.08 -6.35
N SER A 100 -12.46 -1.45 -5.35
CA SER A 100 -11.94 -0.29 -4.62
C SER A 100 -10.83 -0.60 -3.61
N ALA A 101 -10.44 -1.86 -3.44
CA ALA A 101 -9.20 -2.24 -2.75
C ALA A 101 -8.10 -2.54 -3.78
N TYR A 102 -8.48 -3.19 -4.88
CA TYR A 102 -7.60 -3.46 -6.01
C TYR A 102 -7.05 -2.18 -6.65
N ASP A 103 -7.91 -1.18 -6.89
CA ASP A 103 -7.49 0.13 -7.42
C ASP A 103 -6.47 0.83 -6.51
N ASN A 104 -6.66 0.77 -5.18
CA ASN A 104 -5.79 1.37 -4.19
C ASN A 104 -4.41 0.71 -4.17
N ASP A 105 -4.35 -0.60 -4.40
CA ASP A 105 -3.08 -1.31 -4.54
C ASP A 105 -2.36 -0.89 -5.84
N LEU A 106 -3.09 -0.72 -6.95
CA LEU A 106 -2.52 -0.26 -8.22
C LEU A 106 -2.04 1.20 -8.16
N ASP A 107 -2.83 2.11 -7.60
CA ASP A 107 -2.42 3.49 -7.30
C ASP A 107 -1.18 3.50 -6.37
N SER A 108 -1.16 2.58 -5.39
CA SER A 108 -0.02 2.46 -4.49
C SER A 108 1.24 1.96 -5.20
N ARG A 109 1.08 1.10 -6.21
CA ARG A 109 2.16 0.62 -7.06
C ARG A 109 2.68 1.71 -8.00
N ASP A 110 1.83 2.57 -8.58
CA ASP A 110 2.29 3.75 -9.33
C ASP A 110 3.17 4.64 -8.46
N ALA A 111 2.69 4.96 -7.25
CA ALA A 111 3.45 5.77 -6.30
C ALA A 111 4.77 5.11 -5.84
N LEU A 112 4.85 3.78 -5.79
CA LEU A 112 6.11 3.07 -5.53
C LEU A 112 7.15 3.32 -6.62
N ASP A 113 6.73 3.43 -7.89
CA ASP A 113 7.67 3.74 -8.98
C ASP A 113 8.28 5.13 -8.80
N GLU A 114 7.45 6.11 -8.43
CA GLU A 114 7.90 7.48 -8.13
C GLU A 114 8.86 7.52 -6.93
N VAL A 115 8.51 6.82 -5.84
CA VAL A 115 9.36 6.72 -4.64
C VAL A 115 10.69 6.05 -4.96
N ILE A 116 10.67 4.90 -5.64
CA ILE A 116 11.90 4.16 -5.97
C ILE A 116 12.82 5.02 -6.83
N ARG A 117 12.30 5.74 -7.82
CA ARG A 117 13.13 6.63 -8.65
C ARG A 117 13.80 7.75 -7.85
N ALA A 118 13.17 8.21 -6.76
CA ALA A 118 13.70 9.25 -5.88
C ALA A 118 14.71 8.72 -4.84
N LEU A 119 14.74 7.42 -4.57
CA LEU A 119 15.69 6.81 -3.64
C LEU A 119 17.13 6.74 -4.23
N PRO A 120 18.17 6.63 -3.38
CA PRO A 120 19.54 6.42 -3.83
C PRO A 120 19.67 5.22 -4.76
N THR A 121 20.64 5.25 -5.67
CA THR A 121 20.94 4.13 -6.60
C THR A 121 21.12 2.80 -5.86
N GLU A 122 21.74 2.81 -4.68
CA GLU A 122 21.91 1.62 -3.83
C GLU A 122 20.56 0.96 -3.47
N ALA A 123 19.51 1.74 -3.19
CA ALA A 123 18.17 1.21 -2.93
C ALA A 123 17.51 0.66 -4.22
N ARG A 124 17.70 1.38 -5.33
CA ARG A 124 17.11 1.08 -6.65
C ARG A 124 17.69 -0.19 -7.28
N GLU A 125 18.99 -0.43 -7.09
CA GLU A 125 19.68 -1.59 -7.66
C GLU A 125 19.82 -2.74 -6.63
N GLY A 126 19.64 -2.43 -5.34
CA GLY A 126 19.71 -3.37 -4.24
C GLY A 126 18.39 -4.08 -3.93
N ALA A 127 18.19 -4.41 -2.66
CA ALA A 127 17.11 -5.29 -2.19
C ALA A 127 15.71 -4.79 -2.58
N LEU A 128 15.44 -3.48 -2.53
CA LEU A 128 14.12 -2.93 -2.84
C LEU A 128 13.79 -2.99 -4.34
N GLY A 129 14.72 -2.60 -5.20
CA GLY A 129 14.51 -2.69 -6.65
C GLY A 129 14.34 -4.14 -7.12
N GLN A 130 15.15 -5.05 -6.58
CA GLN A 130 15.04 -6.48 -6.87
C GLN A 130 13.71 -7.06 -6.37
N LEU A 131 13.29 -6.71 -5.16
CA LEU A 131 11.97 -7.11 -4.63
C LEU A 131 10.85 -6.61 -5.53
N LEU A 132 10.85 -5.33 -5.89
CA LEU A 132 9.80 -4.75 -6.72
C LEU A 132 9.71 -5.44 -8.09
N ALA A 133 10.87 -5.67 -8.73
CA ALA A 133 10.93 -6.38 -10.01
C ALA A 133 10.39 -7.83 -9.92
N ARG A 134 10.70 -8.54 -8.83
CA ARG A 134 10.17 -9.89 -8.57
C ARG A 134 8.65 -9.87 -8.37
N LEU A 135 8.14 -8.94 -7.58
CA LEU A 135 6.70 -8.80 -7.34
C LEU A 135 5.95 -8.45 -8.64
N ASP A 136 6.49 -7.56 -9.45
CA ASP A 136 5.90 -7.20 -10.75
C ASP A 136 5.87 -8.39 -11.73
N ALA A 137 6.93 -9.21 -11.73
CA ALA A 137 6.96 -10.42 -12.54
C ALA A 137 5.87 -11.42 -12.10
N ARG A 138 5.70 -11.60 -10.80
CA ARG A 138 4.66 -12.47 -10.22
C ARG A 138 3.25 -11.93 -10.49
N PHE A 139 3.06 -10.61 -10.38
CA PHE A 139 1.82 -9.94 -10.78
C PHE A 139 1.48 -10.23 -12.24
N ARG A 140 2.45 -10.07 -13.16
CA ARG A 140 2.26 -10.36 -14.59
C ARG A 140 1.88 -11.82 -14.83
N ALA A 141 2.47 -12.75 -14.09
CA ALA A 141 2.15 -14.18 -14.20
C ALA A 141 0.74 -14.52 -13.68
N ALA A 142 0.24 -13.79 -12.69
CA ALA A 142 -1.07 -14.00 -12.08
C ALA A 142 -2.22 -13.19 -12.75
N THR A 143 -1.93 -12.46 -13.83
CA THR A 143 -2.88 -11.58 -14.51
C THR A 143 -2.86 -11.77 -16.02
N VAL A 144 -3.97 -11.42 -16.68
CA VAL A 144 -4.12 -11.41 -18.14
C VAL A 144 -4.26 -9.97 -18.65
N PRO A 145 -3.91 -9.68 -19.92
CA PRO A 145 -4.25 -8.41 -20.54
C PRO A 145 -5.75 -8.09 -20.42
N ASP A 146 -6.08 -6.82 -20.19
CA ASP A 146 -7.46 -6.34 -20.06
C ASP A 146 -7.80 -5.38 -21.21
N PRO A 147 -8.04 -5.88 -22.43
CA PRO A 147 -8.33 -5.03 -23.59
C PRO A 147 -9.65 -4.25 -23.43
N GLU A 148 -10.56 -4.73 -22.58
CA GLU A 148 -11.81 -4.04 -22.24
C GLU A 148 -11.60 -2.85 -21.29
N ARG A 149 -10.41 -2.73 -20.68
CA ARG A 149 -10.06 -1.65 -19.73
C ARG A 149 -11.06 -1.54 -18.58
N SER A 150 -11.43 -2.68 -18.01
CA SER A 150 -12.41 -2.81 -16.92
C SER A 150 -12.09 -1.95 -15.69
N LEU A 151 -10.81 -1.64 -15.47
CA LEU A 151 -10.32 -0.82 -14.36
C LEU A 151 -10.36 0.69 -14.63
N ARG A 152 -10.57 1.12 -15.89
CA ARG A 152 -10.51 2.53 -16.27
C ARG A 152 -11.47 3.44 -15.50
N PRO A 153 -12.73 3.04 -15.22
CA PRO A 153 -13.66 3.86 -14.42
C PRO A 153 -13.21 4.09 -12.98
N TRP A 154 -12.27 3.29 -12.48
CA TRP A 154 -11.78 3.30 -11.10
C TRP A 154 -10.49 4.10 -10.92
N VAL A 155 -9.86 4.52 -12.03
CA VAL A 155 -8.72 5.43 -11.96
C VAL A 155 -9.19 6.74 -11.33
N ARG A 156 -8.57 7.12 -10.21
CA ARG A 156 -8.95 8.34 -9.49
C ARG A 156 -8.85 9.55 -10.42
N PRO A 157 -9.79 10.52 -10.36
CA PRO A 157 -9.73 11.73 -11.20
C PRO A 157 -8.43 12.52 -11.05
N THR A 158 -7.81 12.51 -9.87
CA THR A 158 -6.49 13.14 -9.62
C THR A 158 -5.33 12.44 -10.32
N ASN A 159 -5.54 11.19 -10.71
CA ASN A 159 -4.62 10.34 -11.46
C ASN A 159 -5.18 10.03 -12.86
N ALA A 160 -6.16 10.80 -13.35
CA ALA A 160 -6.76 10.62 -14.67
C ALA A 160 -5.76 11.04 -15.75
N ARG A 161 -4.72 10.24 -15.90
CA ARG A 161 -3.76 10.31 -16.98
C ARG A 161 -4.41 9.68 -18.23
N PRO A 162 -3.99 10.09 -19.44
CA PRO A 162 -4.25 9.33 -20.66
C PRO A 162 -3.94 7.85 -20.50
N GLU A 163 -4.61 6.99 -21.25
CA GLU A 163 -4.43 5.52 -21.15
C GLU A 163 -2.96 5.13 -21.40
N GLU A 164 -2.31 5.84 -22.31
CA GLU A 164 -0.93 5.64 -22.71
C GLU A 164 0.04 5.86 -21.53
N GLU A 165 -0.36 6.70 -20.56
CA GLU A 165 0.41 7.08 -19.39
C GLU A 165 0.12 6.22 -18.15
N LEU A 166 -0.92 5.37 -18.19
CA LEU A 166 -1.16 4.40 -17.12
C LEU A 166 -0.09 3.31 -17.11
N GLY A 167 0.38 2.98 -15.91
CA GLY A 167 1.31 1.87 -15.67
C GLY A 167 0.76 0.55 -16.22
N GLU A 168 1.68 -0.37 -16.57
CA GLU A 168 1.34 -1.66 -17.18
C GLU A 168 0.29 -2.44 -16.38
N TRP A 169 0.34 -2.36 -15.05
CA TRP A 169 -0.56 -3.06 -14.13
C TRP A 169 -2.04 -2.66 -14.28
N TRP A 170 -2.34 -1.45 -14.74
CA TRP A 170 -3.72 -1.01 -15.02
C TRP A 170 -4.30 -1.62 -16.29
N LYS A 171 -3.45 -2.12 -17.19
CA LYS A 171 -3.83 -2.74 -18.47
C LYS A 171 -4.03 -4.26 -18.33
N ARG A 172 -4.13 -4.74 -17.10
CA ARG A 172 -4.20 -6.16 -16.75
C ARG A 172 -5.27 -6.37 -15.68
N LYS A 173 -5.92 -7.53 -15.73
CA LYS A 173 -6.87 -7.98 -14.72
C LYS A 173 -6.48 -9.35 -14.16
N PRO A 174 -6.89 -9.68 -12.93
CA PRO A 174 -6.72 -11.03 -12.42
C PRO A 174 -7.33 -12.06 -13.38
N VAL A 175 -6.71 -13.25 -13.50
CA VAL A 175 -7.23 -14.35 -14.34
C VAL A 175 -8.69 -14.67 -14.00
N ARG A 176 -9.03 -14.60 -12.71
CA ARG A 176 -10.39 -14.66 -12.21
C ARG A 176 -10.68 -13.40 -11.41
N VAL A 177 -11.74 -12.69 -11.77
CA VAL A 177 -12.13 -11.45 -11.10
C VAL A 177 -12.84 -11.75 -9.76
N PRO A 178 -12.37 -11.21 -8.63
CA PRO A 178 -12.94 -11.45 -7.29
C PRO A 178 -13.97 -10.41 -6.83
N TRP A 179 -14.31 -9.42 -7.66
CA TRP A 179 -15.37 -8.45 -7.37
C TRP A 179 -16.65 -8.84 -8.12
N ALA A 180 -17.80 -8.53 -7.51
CA ALA A 180 -19.09 -8.69 -8.15
C ALA A 180 -19.21 -7.74 -9.36
N GLU A 181 -19.89 -8.20 -10.41
CA GLU A 181 -20.36 -7.35 -11.52
C GLU A 181 -21.48 -6.40 -11.09
#